data_AF-D3S313-F1
#
_entry.id   AF-D3S313-F1
#
_cell.length_a   1.000
_cell.length_b   1.000
_cell.length_c   1.000
_cell.angle_alpha   90.00
_cell.angle_beta   90.00
_cell.angle_gamma   90.00
#
_symmetry.space_group_name_H-M   'P 1'
#
loop_
_entity.id
_entity.type
_entity.pdbx_description
1 polymer ?
#
loop_
_entity_poly.entity_id
_entity_poly.type
_entity_poly.pdbx_seq_one_letter_code
_entity_poly.pdbx_strand_id
1 'polypeptide(L)'
;MRKGVLILSLLILALSVACCEKPVAPGAGGSTPSTPVPAPGYQIPDSVPNPAAVYCTKLGYEYRVVTDKGQTGYCIFPDGDKCDAWAFFNGKCGQSYTYCEKNGGRITTTTEGCTFSQECAVCILQDGTKCYEWDHFRGKC
;
A
#
# COMPACT_ATOMS: atom_id res chain seq x y z
N MET A 1 31.95 32.14 48.16
CA MET A 1 30.78 33.01 47.84
C MET A 1 29.54 32.13 47.92
N ARG A 2 28.59 32.52 48.78
CA ARG A 2 27.33 31.82 49.07
C ARG A 2 26.30 32.00 47.94
N LYS A 3 25.26 31.15 47.99
CA LYS A 3 23.93 31.17 47.33
C LYS A 3 23.84 30.01 46.32
N GLY A 4 23.30 28.84 46.65
CA GLY A 4 22.08 28.60 47.43
C GLY A 4 20.90 28.64 46.48
N VAL A 5 20.57 27.50 45.86
CA VAL A 5 19.31 27.29 45.13
C VAL A 5 18.59 26.15 45.82
N LEU A 6 17.94 26.52 46.92
CA LEU A 6 16.85 25.77 47.54
C LEU A 6 15.57 26.41 46.99
N ILE A 7 14.92 25.76 46.01
CA ILE A 7 13.50 25.97 45.76
C ILE A 7 12.84 24.59 45.81
N LEU A 8 12.52 24.25 47.05
CA LEU A 8 11.52 23.31 47.48
C LEU A 8 10.16 23.74 46.88
N SER A 9 9.26 22.76 46.74
CA SER A 9 7.79 22.92 46.68
C SER A 9 7.20 23.12 45.28
N LEU A 10 6.11 22.48 44.87
CA LEU A 10 5.22 21.47 45.46
C LEU A 10 4.25 21.12 44.31
N LEU A 11 3.81 19.86 44.23
CA LEU A 11 2.47 19.39 43.82
C LEU A 11 1.79 20.04 42.58
N ILE A 12 1.30 19.23 41.62
CA ILE A 12 -0.12 19.08 41.19
C ILE A 12 -0.02 18.91 39.65
N LEU A 13 -0.58 17.94 38.91
CA LEU A 13 -1.58 16.91 39.14
C LEU A 13 -1.25 15.81 38.12
N ALA A 14 -1.10 14.56 38.56
CA ALA A 14 -1.22 13.44 37.65
C ALA A 14 -2.69 13.44 37.16
N LEU A 15 -2.94 13.97 35.96
CA LEU A 15 -4.19 13.72 35.27
C LEU A 15 -4.14 12.27 34.80
N SER A 16 -4.59 11.40 35.71
CA SER A 16 -5.12 10.09 35.40
C SER A 16 -6.08 10.27 34.22
N VAL A 17 -5.60 9.88 33.03
CA VAL A 17 -6.45 9.51 31.92
C VAL A 17 -7.31 8.39 32.47
N ALA A 18 -8.50 8.74 32.95
CA ALA A 18 -9.54 7.79 33.21
C ALA A 18 -9.82 7.14 31.86
N CYS A 19 -9.23 5.96 31.66
CA CYS A 19 -9.69 4.99 30.69
C CYS A 19 -11.21 4.92 30.85
N CYS A 20 -11.92 5.53 29.92
CA CYS A 20 -13.33 5.27 29.73
C CYS A 20 -13.39 3.88 29.07
N GLU A 21 -13.12 2.83 29.84
CA GLU A 21 -13.47 1.47 29.45
C GLU A 21 -14.99 1.38 29.56
N LYS A 22 -15.64 1.62 28.42
CA LYS A 22 -17.04 1.31 28.25
C LYS A 22 -17.20 -0.20 28.43
N PRO A 23 -18.12 -0.67 29.28
CA PRO A 23 -18.42 -2.09 29.38
C PRO A 23 -18.92 -2.60 28.03
N VAL A 24 -18.16 -3.52 27.42
CA VAL A 24 -18.60 -4.30 26.27
C VAL A 24 -19.73 -5.21 26.74
N ALA A 25 -20.94 -4.95 26.24
CA ALA A 25 -22.05 -5.87 26.38
C ALA A 25 -21.74 -7.15 25.57
N PRO A 26 -22.01 -8.35 26.12
CA PRO A 26 -21.96 -9.58 25.34
C PRO A 26 -23.13 -9.59 24.36
N GLY A 27 -22.88 -9.15 23.13
CA GLY A 27 -23.78 -9.33 22.00
C GLY A 27 -23.81 -10.80 21.58
N ALA A 28 -24.64 -11.59 22.24
CA ALA A 28 -25.08 -12.88 21.73
C ALA A 28 -26.10 -12.64 20.61
N GLY A 29 -25.59 -12.31 19.43
CA GLY A 29 -26.35 -12.17 18.19
C GLY A 29 -25.67 -12.99 17.12
N GLY A 30 -25.72 -14.32 17.25
CA GLY A 30 -25.31 -15.26 16.22
C GLY A 30 -26.22 -15.14 15.01
N SER A 31 -25.97 -14.13 14.18
CA SER A 31 -26.44 -14.11 12.80
C SER A 31 -25.45 -14.97 12.04
N THR A 32 -25.75 -16.26 11.94
CA THR A 32 -25.17 -17.10 10.91
C THR A 32 -25.23 -16.33 9.59
N PRO A 33 -24.11 -16.10 8.88
CA PRO A 33 -24.16 -15.69 7.51
C PRO A 33 -24.77 -16.88 6.77
N SER A 34 -26.09 -16.84 6.56
CA SER A 34 -26.73 -17.65 5.54
C SER A 34 -26.25 -17.08 4.21
N THR A 35 -25.00 -17.38 3.83
CA THR A 35 -24.55 -17.20 2.46
C THR A 35 -25.50 -18.00 1.59
N PRO A 36 -26.24 -17.35 0.67
CA PRO A 36 -27.03 -18.08 -0.30
C PRO A 36 -26.08 -19.03 -1.03
N VAL A 37 -26.38 -20.33 -1.00
CA VAL A 37 -25.69 -21.30 -1.85
C VAL A 37 -25.90 -20.80 -3.29
N PRO A 38 -24.83 -20.47 -4.04
CA PRO A 38 -24.99 -19.99 -5.40
C PRO A 38 -25.69 -21.07 -6.22
N ALA A 39 -26.69 -20.68 -7.01
CA ALA A 39 -27.35 -21.60 -7.93
C ALA A 39 -26.30 -22.23 -8.88
N PRO A 40 -26.51 -23.49 -9.32
CA PRO A 40 -25.64 -24.10 -10.31
C PRO A 40 -25.54 -23.22 -11.55
N GLY A 41 -24.33 -22.72 -11.86
CA GLY A 41 -24.08 -21.80 -12.96
C GLY A 41 -23.80 -20.33 -12.56
N TYR A 42 -23.82 -19.99 -11.26
CA TYR A 42 -23.30 -18.70 -10.81
C TYR A 42 -21.77 -18.71 -10.85
N GLN A 43 -21.20 -18.15 -11.91
CA GLN A 43 -19.78 -17.81 -11.97
C GLN A 43 -19.58 -16.63 -11.01
N ILE A 44 -18.94 -16.87 -9.86
CA ILE A 44 -18.35 -15.78 -9.07
C ILE A 44 -17.33 -15.15 -10.02
N PRO A 45 -17.50 -13.89 -10.46
CA PRO A 45 -16.51 -13.27 -11.33
C PRO A 45 -15.16 -13.40 -10.64
N ASP A 46 -14.20 -13.97 -11.35
CA ASP A 46 -12.85 -14.21 -10.85
C ASP A 46 -12.35 -12.94 -10.14
N SER A 47 -11.95 -13.13 -8.88
CA SER A 47 -11.12 -12.24 -8.07
C SER A 47 -10.62 -11.00 -8.82
N VAL A 48 -10.96 -9.79 -8.35
CA VAL A 48 -10.34 -8.54 -8.81
C VAL A 48 -8.82 -8.76 -8.84
N PRO A 49 -8.18 -8.69 -10.02
CA PRO A 49 -6.78 -9.08 -10.14
C PRO A 49 -5.90 -8.08 -9.38
N ASN A 50 -4.90 -8.60 -8.66
CA ASN A 50 -3.95 -7.76 -7.91
C ASN A 50 -3.26 -6.77 -8.88
N PRO A 51 -3.43 -5.44 -8.72
CA PRO A 51 -2.86 -4.44 -9.63
C PRO A 51 -1.35 -4.54 -9.77
N ALA A 52 -0.62 -4.84 -8.69
CA ALA A 52 0.84 -4.99 -8.72
C ALA A 52 1.28 -6.20 -9.55
N ALA A 53 0.56 -7.32 -9.43
CA ALA A 53 0.82 -8.51 -10.24
C ALA A 53 0.48 -8.25 -11.72
N VAL A 54 -0.63 -7.56 -12.00
CA VAL A 54 -1.02 -7.16 -13.36
C VAL A 54 0.03 -6.25 -13.99
N TYR A 55 0.48 -5.22 -13.26
CA TYR A 55 1.48 -4.28 -13.75
C TYR A 55 2.80 -4.98 -14.09
N CYS A 56 3.31 -5.81 -13.16
CA CYS A 56 4.52 -6.60 -13.37
C CYS A 56 4.43 -7.48 -14.63
N THR A 57 3.37 -8.29 -14.72
CA THR A 57 3.20 -9.25 -15.83
C THR A 57 2.93 -8.57 -17.17
N LYS A 58 2.18 -7.46 -17.19
CA LYS A 58 1.88 -6.73 -18.43
C LYS A 58 3.06 -5.95 -18.99
N LEU A 59 4.04 -5.60 -18.16
CA LEU A 59 5.33 -5.08 -18.63
C LEU A 59 6.27 -6.17 -19.15
N GLY A 60 5.85 -7.44 -19.09
CA GLY A 60 6.61 -8.59 -19.59
C GLY A 60 7.59 -9.16 -18.58
N TYR A 61 7.44 -8.85 -17.29
CA TYR A 61 8.30 -9.35 -16.21
C TYR A 61 7.70 -10.58 -15.54
N GLU A 62 8.54 -11.40 -14.93
CA GLU A 62 8.08 -12.59 -14.20
C GLU A 62 7.51 -12.16 -12.84
N TYR A 63 6.27 -12.57 -12.55
CA TYR A 63 5.68 -12.43 -11.22
C TYR A 63 5.78 -13.77 -10.47
N ARG A 64 6.43 -13.75 -9.30
CA ARG A 64 6.63 -14.94 -8.47
C ARG A 64 6.13 -14.71 -7.05
N VAL A 65 5.36 -15.66 -6.53
CA VAL A 65 4.88 -15.64 -5.15
C VAL A 65 5.78 -16.52 -4.28
N VAL A 66 6.21 -16.00 -3.14
CA VAL A 66 6.93 -16.72 -2.09
C VAL A 66 6.03 -16.79 -0.84
N THR A 67 6.00 -17.95 -0.17
CA THR A 67 5.05 -18.24 0.94
C THR A 67 5.72 -18.53 2.29
N ASP A 68 7.01 -18.27 2.42
CA ASP A 68 7.82 -18.64 3.60
C ASP A 68 7.47 -17.83 4.86
N LYS A 69 7.16 -16.54 4.71
CA LYS A 69 6.76 -15.62 5.80
C LYS A 69 5.40 -14.98 5.55
N GLY A 70 4.50 -15.74 4.93
CA GLY A 70 3.26 -15.22 4.34
C GLY A 70 3.40 -15.07 2.83
N GLN A 71 2.34 -14.63 2.18
CA GLN A 71 2.31 -14.50 0.71
C GLN A 71 2.93 -13.17 0.28
N THR A 72 4.13 -13.22 -0.31
CA THR A 72 4.79 -12.04 -0.89
C THR A 72 4.95 -12.24 -2.39
N GLY A 73 4.48 -11.28 -3.18
CA GLY A 73 4.67 -11.27 -4.63
C GLY A 73 5.90 -10.47 -5.01
N TYR A 74 6.77 -11.05 -5.84
CA TYR A 74 7.94 -10.38 -6.41
C TYR A 74 7.78 -10.20 -7.91
N CYS A 75 8.23 -9.06 -8.42
CA CYS A 75 8.47 -8.83 -9.83
C CYS A 75 9.96 -9.05 -10.12
N ILE A 76 10.28 -9.91 -11.08
CA ILE A 76 11.65 -10.27 -11.46
C ILE A 76 11.91 -9.68 -12.85
N PHE A 77 12.92 -8.83 -12.93
CA PHE A 77 13.29 -8.07 -14.12
C PHE A 77 14.22 -8.88 -15.05
N PRO A 78 14.40 -8.47 -16.32
CA PRO A 78 15.22 -9.19 -17.29
C PRO A 78 16.71 -9.33 -16.94
N ASP A 79 17.25 -8.49 -16.07
CA ASP A 79 18.62 -8.60 -15.54
C ASP A 79 18.75 -9.60 -14.38
N GLY A 80 17.63 -10.15 -13.90
CA GLY A 80 17.56 -11.05 -12.76
C GLY A 80 17.35 -10.35 -11.41
N ASP A 81 17.38 -9.02 -11.37
CA ASP A 81 17.00 -8.28 -10.17
C ASP A 81 15.52 -8.48 -9.88
N LYS A 82 15.16 -8.42 -8.60
CA LYS A 82 13.77 -8.56 -8.16
C LYS A 82 13.38 -7.47 -7.20
N CYS A 83 12.11 -7.09 -7.25
CA CYS A 83 11.52 -6.23 -6.24
C CYS A 83 10.18 -6.79 -5.75
N ASP A 84 9.81 -6.48 -4.51
CA ASP A 84 8.42 -6.65 -4.06
C ASP A 84 7.48 -5.97 -5.07
N ALA A 85 6.44 -6.68 -5.49
CA ALA A 85 5.60 -6.23 -6.59
C ALA A 85 4.83 -4.96 -6.25
N TRP A 86 4.42 -4.77 -4.98
CA TRP A 86 3.78 -3.53 -4.55
C TRP A 86 4.78 -2.38 -4.45
N ALA A 87 5.99 -2.64 -3.98
CA ALA A 87 7.06 -1.64 -4.00
C ALA A 87 7.40 -1.19 -5.43
N PHE A 88 7.45 -2.13 -6.39
CA PHE A 88 7.66 -1.82 -7.80
C PHE A 88 6.48 -1.02 -8.38
N PHE A 89 5.26 -1.47 -8.13
CA PHE A 89 4.03 -0.78 -8.54
C PHE A 89 3.95 0.66 -8.00
N ASN A 90 4.42 0.87 -6.77
CA ASN A 90 4.47 2.17 -6.12
C ASN A 90 5.73 2.99 -6.48
N GLY A 91 6.58 2.50 -7.39
CA GLY A 91 7.75 3.25 -7.90
C GLY A 91 8.93 3.33 -6.92
N LYS A 92 8.98 2.48 -5.90
CA LYS A 92 10.00 2.50 -4.84
C LYS A 92 11.29 1.79 -5.20
N CYS A 93 11.27 0.98 -6.26
CA CYS A 93 12.39 0.17 -6.73
C CYS A 93 12.20 -0.14 -8.21
N GLY A 94 13.25 -0.67 -8.86
CA GLY A 94 13.16 -1.09 -10.26
C GLY A 94 12.73 0.04 -11.20
N GLN A 95 13.10 1.29 -10.89
CA GLN A 95 12.59 2.46 -11.59
C GLN A 95 12.87 2.41 -13.10
N SER A 96 14.04 1.92 -13.50
CA SER A 96 14.43 1.70 -14.91
C SER A 96 13.57 0.67 -15.65
N TYR A 97 12.76 -0.09 -14.91
CA TYR A 97 11.79 -1.08 -15.41
C TYR A 97 10.34 -0.59 -15.34
N THR A 98 10.06 0.58 -14.77
CA THR A 98 8.71 1.15 -14.80
C THR A 98 8.31 1.54 -16.21
N TYR A 99 7.01 1.54 -16.50
CA TYR A 99 6.48 2.02 -17.78
C TYR A 99 6.93 3.46 -18.04
N CYS A 100 6.89 4.33 -17.03
CA CYS A 100 7.37 5.71 -17.15
C CYS A 100 8.80 5.82 -17.70
N GLU A 101 9.78 5.17 -17.05
CA GLU A 101 11.19 5.32 -17.46
C GLU A 101 11.48 4.63 -18.79
N LYS A 102 10.79 3.51 -19.08
CA LYS A 102 10.85 2.89 -20.42
C LYS A 102 10.33 3.81 -21.53
N ASN A 103 9.44 4.75 -21.20
CA ASN A 103 8.90 5.75 -22.12
C ASN A 103 9.56 7.13 -21.99
N GLY A 104 10.74 7.20 -21.36
CA GLY A 104 11.54 8.42 -21.32
C GLY A 104 11.07 9.48 -20.32
N GLY A 105 10.13 9.13 -19.43
CA GLY A 105 9.77 9.93 -18.27
C GLY A 105 10.67 9.65 -17.07
N ARG A 106 10.35 10.30 -15.94
CA ARG A 106 10.98 10.06 -14.64
C ARG A 106 9.93 9.69 -13.60
N ILE A 107 10.17 8.63 -12.84
CA ILE A 107 9.25 8.22 -11.78
C ILE A 107 9.50 9.00 -10.49
N THR A 108 8.42 9.33 -9.78
CA THR A 108 8.42 9.85 -8.41
C THR A 108 7.29 9.21 -7.62
N THR A 109 7.30 9.35 -6.29
CA THR A 109 6.25 8.82 -5.40
C THR A 109 5.43 9.95 -4.79
N THR A 110 4.13 9.73 -4.60
CA THR A 110 3.25 10.63 -3.84
C THR A 110 2.35 9.84 -2.91
N THR A 111 1.84 10.48 -1.86
CA THR A 111 0.79 9.95 -0.96
C THR A 111 -0.59 10.54 -1.28
N GLU A 112 -0.68 11.43 -2.26
CA GLU A 112 -1.91 12.13 -2.63
C GLU A 112 -2.63 11.39 -3.77
N GLY A 113 -3.96 11.19 -3.64
CA GLY A 113 -4.80 10.70 -4.74
C GLY A 113 -4.61 9.22 -5.14
N CYS A 114 -3.90 8.43 -4.35
CA CYS A 114 -3.59 7.04 -4.66
C CYS A 114 -4.80 6.10 -4.46
N THR A 115 -5.14 5.30 -5.48
CA THR A 115 -6.33 4.43 -5.46
C THR A 115 -6.10 3.08 -4.77
N PHE A 116 -4.90 2.52 -4.87
CA PHE A 116 -4.63 1.12 -4.48
C PHE A 116 -3.74 0.97 -3.24
N SER A 117 -3.12 2.06 -2.78
CA SER A 117 -2.12 2.05 -1.72
C SER A 117 -2.03 3.43 -1.08
N GLN A 118 -1.36 3.53 0.08
CA GLN A 118 -1.14 4.82 0.77
C GLN A 118 -0.21 5.76 0.01
N GLU A 119 0.52 5.21 -0.96
CA GLU A 119 1.40 5.93 -1.87
C GLU A 119 1.33 5.27 -3.24
N CYS A 120 1.73 6.00 -4.27
CA CYS A 120 1.69 5.53 -5.64
C CYS A 120 2.73 6.27 -6.48
N ALA A 121 3.08 5.65 -7.60
CA ALA A 121 4.03 6.22 -8.54
C ALA A 121 3.36 7.26 -9.44
N VAL A 122 4.09 8.35 -9.72
CA VAL A 122 3.74 9.41 -10.66
C VAL A 122 4.86 9.50 -11.69
N CYS A 123 4.49 9.44 -12.96
CA CYS A 123 5.38 9.71 -14.06
C CYS A 123 5.42 11.22 -14.35
N ILE A 124 6.63 11.77 -14.38
CA ILE A 124 6.92 13.11 -14.90
C ILE A 124 7.39 12.92 -16.35
N LEU A 125 6.56 13.32 -17.31
CA LEU A 125 6.86 13.27 -18.74
C LEU A 125 7.92 14.33 -19.11
N GLN A 126 8.46 14.22 -20.32
CA GLN A 126 9.54 15.10 -20.80
C GLN A 126 9.13 16.58 -20.87
N ASP A 127 7.86 16.86 -21.10
CA ASP A 127 7.28 18.20 -21.11
C ASP A 127 6.94 18.73 -19.69
N GLY A 128 7.19 17.92 -18.66
CA GLY A 128 6.87 18.22 -17.26
C GLY A 128 5.46 17.80 -16.81
N THR A 129 4.63 17.26 -17.70
CA THR A 129 3.30 16.74 -17.36
C THR A 129 3.41 15.63 -16.32
N LYS A 130 2.54 15.66 -15.30
CA LYS A 130 2.48 14.65 -14.24
C LYS A 130 1.28 13.75 -14.44
N CYS A 131 1.51 12.45 -14.47
CA CYS A 131 0.47 11.43 -14.57
C CYS A 131 0.70 10.34 -13.54
N TYR A 132 -0.37 9.82 -12.92
CA TYR A 132 -0.23 8.61 -12.14
C TYR A 132 0.26 7.47 -13.04
N GLU A 133 1.23 6.71 -12.56
CA GLU A 133 1.89 5.67 -13.34
C GLU A 133 0.90 4.65 -13.86
N TRP A 134 -0.07 4.27 -13.04
CA TRP A 134 -1.13 3.34 -13.42
C TRP A 134 -1.99 3.87 -14.58
N ASP A 135 -2.27 5.17 -14.60
CA ASP A 135 -3.06 5.79 -15.66
C ASP A 135 -2.22 5.94 -16.93
N HIS A 136 -0.95 6.31 -16.81
CA HIS A 136 -0.02 6.39 -17.94
C HIS A 136 0.19 5.02 -18.59
N PHE A 137 0.44 3.98 -17.80
CA PHE A 137 0.52 2.58 -18.23
C PHE A 137 -0.74 2.11 -18.99
N ARG A 138 -1.90 2.69 -18.69
CA ARG A 138 -3.18 2.35 -19.31
C ARG A 138 -3.59 3.29 -20.45
N GLY A 139 -2.73 4.23 -20.85
CA GLY A 139 -3.02 5.21 -21.90
C GLY A 139 -4.14 6.19 -21.54
N LYS A 140 -4.28 6.52 -20.24
CA LYS A 140 -5.25 7.49 -19.70
C LYS A 140 -4.62 8.82 -19.26
N CYS A 141 -3.31 8.90 -19.44
CA CYS A 141 -2.51 10.11 -19.51
C CYS A 141 -2.37 10.40 -21.02
#